data_AF-A0A7V9ZQL7-F1
#
_entry.id   AF-A0A7V9ZQL7-F1
#
_cell.length_a   1.000
_cell.length_b   1.000
_cell.length_c   1.000
_cell.angle_alpha   90.00
_cell.angle_beta   90.00
_cell.angle_gamma   90.00
#
_symmetry.space_group_name_H-M   'P 1'
#
loop_
_entity.id
_entity.type
_entity.pdbx_description
1 polymer ?
#
loop_
_entity_poly.entity_id
_entity_poly.type
_entity_poly.pdbx_seq_one_letter_code
_entity_poly.pdbx_strand_id
1 'polypeptide(L)'
;MRALSVSLSFIEKLWHRFRSTGKCAAHPHGGGRTRLLKNDEQLIRAAVAEQPDLTLAELVSQVAGETNKPKVSLETMSVELQRLSLPRKKR
;
A
#
# COMPACT_ATOMS: atom_id res chain seq x y z
N MET A 1 -32.93 -15.27 30.57
CA MET A 1 -32.26 -14.37 29.59
C MET A 1 -31.12 -15.14 28.95
N ARG A 2 -31.14 -15.35 27.63
CA ARG A 2 -30.07 -16.05 26.92
C ARG A 2 -28.85 -15.11 26.87
N ALA A 3 -27.80 -15.46 27.60
CA ALA A 3 -26.51 -14.79 27.48
C ALA A 3 -25.99 -14.97 26.06
N LEU A 4 -25.42 -13.89 25.50
CA LEU A 4 -24.78 -13.92 24.18
C LEU A 4 -23.76 -15.07 24.13
N SER A 5 -23.81 -15.91 23.09
CA SER A 5 -22.90 -17.06 22.88
C SER A 5 -21.49 -16.63 22.44
N VAL A 6 -20.87 -15.73 23.21
CA VAL A 6 -19.54 -15.19 22.97
C VAL A 6 -18.66 -15.43 24.19
N SER A 7 -17.34 -15.43 24.00
CA SER A 7 -16.40 -15.60 25.11
C SER A 7 -16.42 -14.38 26.04
N LEU A 8 -16.16 -14.60 27.33
CA LEU A 8 -16.08 -13.52 28.33
C LEU A 8 -15.05 -12.47 27.93
N SER A 9 -13.89 -12.89 27.42
CA SER A 9 -12.84 -11.99 26.95
C SER A 9 -13.27 -11.10 25.78
N PHE A 10 -14.22 -11.53 24.96
CA PHE A 10 -14.79 -10.65 23.92
C PHE A 10 -15.61 -9.52 24.55
N ILE A 11 -16.45 -9.85 25.54
CA ILE A 11 -17.26 -8.87 26.26
C ILE A 11 -16.36 -7.87 27.01
N GLU A 12 -15.33 -8.36 27.71
CA GLU A 12 -14.37 -7.51 28.42
C GLU A 12 -13.68 -6.52 27.48
N LYS A 13 -13.14 -7.01 26.34
CA LYS A 13 -12.47 -6.15 25.34
C LYS A 13 -13.44 -5.13 24.74
N LEU A 14 -14.69 -5.52 24.49
CA LEU A 14 -15.71 -4.62 23.97
C LEU A 14 -16.08 -3.53 25.00
N TRP A 15 -16.25 -3.93 26.26
CA TRP A 15 -16.61 -3.01 27.34
C TRP A 15 -15.50 -2.02 27.65
N HIS A 16 -14.24 -2.48 27.70
CA HIS A 16 -13.07 -1.60 27.84
C HIS A 16 -13.00 -0.58 26.69
N ARG A 17 -13.17 -1.03 25.44
CA ARG A 17 -13.18 -0.13 24.28
C ARG A 17 -14.28 0.92 24.38
N PHE A 18 -15.49 0.52 24.77
CA PHE A 18 -16.62 1.43 24.91
C PHE A 18 -16.35 2.48 25.99
N ARG A 19 -15.82 2.11 27.15
CA ARG A 19 -15.46 3.08 28.20
C ARG A 19 -14.36 4.05 27.77
N SER A 20 -13.36 3.57 27.02
CA SER A 20 -12.23 4.42 26.62
C SER A 20 -12.52 5.33 25.43
N THR A 21 -13.38 4.89 24.49
CA THR A 21 -13.57 5.60 23.20
C THR A 21 -15.01 6.03 22.94
N GLY A 22 -15.97 5.59 23.75
CA GLY A 22 -17.40 5.75 23.51
C GLY A 22 -17.93 4.93 22.33
N LYS A 23 -17.10 4.08 21.70
CA LYS A 23 -17.44 3.36 20.47
C LYS A 23 -17.35 1.85 20.65
N CYS A 24 -18.38 1.14 20.18
CA CYS A 24 -18.41 -0.33 20.12
C CYS A 24 -17.96 -0.88 18.76
N ALA A 25 -17.70 0.00 17.78
CA ALA A 25 -17.30 -0.42 16.44
C ALA A 25 -15.97 -1.18 16.47
N ALA A 26 -15.85 -2.18 15.60
CA ALA A 26 -14.59 -2.88 15.36
C ALA A 26 -13.49 -1.89 14.94
N HIS A 27 -12.23 -2.25 15.22
CA HIS A 27 -11.12 -1.42 14.73
C HIS A 27 -11.05 -1.59 13.21
N PRO A 28 -10.59 -0.56 12.49
CA PRO A 28 -10.24 -0.75 11.09
C PRO A 28 -9.26 -1.94 11.00
N HIS A 29 -9.44 -2.77 9.98
CA HIS A 29 -8.50 -3.84 9.70
C HIS A 29 -7.09 -3.26 9.63
N GLY A 30 -6.11 -3.92 10.27
CA GLY A 30 -4.75 -3.41 10.50
C GLY A 30 -3.92 -3.10 9.24
N GLY A 31 -4.53 -3.14 8.06
CA GLY A 31 -3.87 -2.96 6.77
C GLY A 31 -3.05 -4.16 6.34
N GLY A 32 -2.78 -4.24 5.05
CA GLY A 32 -1.77 -5.14 4.49
C GLY A 32 -0.38 -4.52 4.50
N ARG A 33 0.60 -5.23 3.96
CA ARG A 33 1.98 -4.75 3.83
C ARG A 33 2.05 -3.41 3.08
N THR A 34 2.81 -2.46 3.60
CA THR A 34 3.07 -1.19 2.91
C THR A 34 3.72 -1.42 1.55
N ARG A 35 3.31 -0.64 0.55
CA ARG A 35 3.86 -0.68 -0.81
C ARG A 35 5.34 -0.36 -0.81
N LEU A 36 6.11 -1.11 -1.59
CA LEU A 36 7.57 -0.97 -1.66
C LEU A 36 8.01 0.40 -2.23
N LEU A 37 7.29 0.90 -3.24
CA LEU A 37 7.58 2.16 -3.95
C LEU A 37 6.81 3.37 -3.40
N LYS A 38 6.16 3.27 -2.22
CA LYS A 38 5.32 4.37 -1.70
C LYS A 38 6.07 5.70 -1.59
N ASN A 39 7.36 5.64 -1.24
CA ASN A 39 8.20 6.82 -1.05
C ASN A 39 8.97 7.23 -2.32
N ASP A 40 8.88 6.44 -3.38
CA ASP A 40 9.63 6.64 -4.64
C ASP A 40 8.76 7.23 -5.75
N GLU A 41 7.53 7.66 -5.42
CA GLU A 41 6.60 8.25 -6.38
C GLU A 41 7.22 9.42 -7.15
N GLN A 42 7.94 10.31 -6.47
CA GLN A 42 8.57 11.47 -7.10
C GLN A 42 9.65 11.05 -8.09
N LEU A 43 10.46 10.04 -7.75
CA LEU A 43 11.49 9.50 -8.63
C LEU A 43 10.87 8.86 -9.88
N ILE A 44 9.79 8.10 -9.71
CA ILE A 44 9.06 7.49 -10.84
C ILE A 44 8.49 8.57 -11.75
N ARG A 45 7.89 9.62 -11.19
CA ARG A 45 7.37 10.75 -11.96
C ARG A 45 8.47 11.48 -12.73
N ALA A 46 9.62 11.72 -12.11
CA ALA A 46 10.77 12.36 -12.75
C ALA A 46 11.29 11.51 -13.92
N ALA A 47 11.51 10.21 -13.69
CA ALA A 47 11.99 9.30 -14.74
C ALA A 47 11.03 9.23 -15.94
N VAL A 48 9.72 9.19 -15.70
CA VAL A 48 8.71 9.21 -16.77
C VAL A 48 8.63 10.56 -17.48
N ALA A 49 8.87 11.68 -16.77
CA ALA A 49 8.90 13.01 -17.36
C ALA A 49 10.14 13.23 -18.24
N GLU A 50 11.30 12.73 -17.82
CA GLU A 50 12.54 12.81 -18.61
C GLU A 50 12.46 11.94 -19.87
N GLN A 51 11.91 10.72 -19.74
CA GLN A 51 11.83 9.78 -20.86
C GLN A 51 10.49 9.03 -20.87
N PRO A 52 9.43 9.62 -21.45
CA PRO A 52 8.10 9.01 -21.50
C PRO A 52 8.00 7.76 -22.39
N ASP A 53 9.03 7.50 -23.20
CA ASP A 53 9.13 6.38 -24.14
C ASP A 53 9.88 5.15 -23.58
N LEU A 54 10.33 5.19 -22.31
CA LEU A 54 11.03 4.09 -21.64
C LEU A 54 10.18 2.83 -21.54
N THR A 55 10.82 1.67 -21.71
CA THR A 55 10.19 0.38 -21.44
C THR A 55 10.09 0.15 -19.92
N LEU A 56 9.15 -0.71 -19.49
CA LEU A 56 9.01 -1.07 -18.07
C LEU A 56 10.30 -1.65 -17.47
N ALA A 57 11.05 -2.42 -18.26
CA ALA A 57 12.28 -3.06 -17.80
C ALA A 57 13.40 -2.04 -17.54
N GLU A 58 13.49 -1.02 -18.39
CA GLU A 58 14.44 0.08 -18.22
C GLU A 58 14.04 0.96 -17.04
N LEU A 59 12.75 1.28 -16.89
CA LEU A 59 12.25 2.05 -15.75
C LEU A 59 12.53 1.33 -14.42
N VAL A 60 12.32 0.02 -14.36
CA VAL A 60 12.67 -0.79 -13.18
C VAL A 60 14.17 -0.74 -12.90
N SER A 61 15.00 -0.81 -13.94
CA SER A 61 16.46 -0.77 -13.80
C SER A 61 16.95 0.60 -13.35
N GLN A 62 16.37 1.69 -13.87
CA GLN A 62 16.69 3.06 -13.49
C GLN A 62 16.30 3.32 -12.03
N VAL A 63 15.07 2.97 -11.63
CA VAL A 63 14.62 3.13 -10.23
C VAL A 63 15.44 2.26 -9.28
N ALA A 64 15.85 1.05 -9.69
CA ALA A 64 16.73 0.20 -8.88
C ALA A 64 18.17 0.70 -8.79
N GLY A 65 18.65 1.47 -9.76
CA GLY A 65 19.96 2.13 -9.71
C GLY A 65 19.96 3.37 -8.82
N GLU A 66 18.89 4.16 -8.88
CA GLU A 66 18.71 5.40 -8.10
C GLU A 66 18.34 5.11 -6.64
N THR A 67 17.62 4.03 -6.40
CA THR A 67 17.18 3.63 -5.06
C THR A 67 17.94 2.39 -4.64
N ASN A 68 18.64 2.43 -3.50
CA ASN A 68 19.36 1.29 -2.90
C ASN A 68 18.40 0.21 -2.33
N LYS A 69 17.27 -0.03 -3.01
CA LYS A 69 16.14 -0.87 -2.64
C LYS A 69 16.14 -2.17 -3.44
N PRO A 70 15.47 -3.23 -2.95
CA PRO A 70 15.36 -4.48 -3.68
C PRO A 70 14.71 -4.27 -5.04
N LYS A 71 15.23 -5.00 -6.05
CA LYS A 71 14.77 -4.95 -7.43
C LYS A 71 13.26 -5.17 -7.48
N VAL A 72 12.52 -4.15 -7.92
CA VAL A 72 11.07 -4.22 -8.09
C VAL A 72 10.73 -5.10 -9.29
N SER A 73 9.64 -5.87 -9.20
CA SER A 73 9.14 -6.60 -10.37
C SER A 73 8.47 -5.66 -11.38
N LEU A 74 8.43 -6.07 -12.64
CA LEU A 74 7.71 -5.34 -13.71
C LEU A 74 6.24 -5.11 -13.34
N GLU A 75 5.60 -6.11 -12.71
CA GLU A 75 4.22 -6.03 -12.26
C GLU A 75 4.03 -4.97 -11.18
N THR A 76 4.94 -4.92 -10.20
CA THR A 76 4.90 -3.90 -9.13
C THR A 76 5.02 -2.50 -9.73
N MET A 77 5.93 -2.32 -10.69
CA MET A 77 6.09 -1.05 -11.39
C MET A 77 4.84 -0.69 -12.22
N SER A 78 4.26 -1.65 -12.94
CA SER A 78 3.05 -1.42 -13.73
C SER A 78 1.85 -1.02 -12.87
N VAL A 79 1.65 -1.66 -11.72
CA VAL A 79 0.58 -1.30 -10.77
C VAL A 79 0.80 0.10 -10.19
N GLU A 80 2.04 0.44 -9.85
CA GLU A 80 2.33 1.79 -9.35
C GLU A 80 2.16 2.86 -10.44
N LEU A 81 2.58 2.62 -11.68
CA LEU A 81 2.33 3.55 -12.79
C LEU A 81 0.82 3.80 -13.01
N GLN A 82 0.01 2.75 -12.96
CA GLN A 82 -1.46 2.87 -13.06
C GLN A 82 -2.04 3.69 -11.90
N ARG A 83 -1.55 3.47 -10.67
CA ARG A 83 -1.97 4.26 -9.49
C ARG A 83 -1.58 5.73 -9.61
N LEU A 84 -0.40 5.99 -10.16
CA LEU A 84 0.09 7.36 -10.40
C LEU A 84 -0.57 8.03 -11.61
N SER A 85 -1.43 7.30 -12.34
CA SER A 85 -2.07 7.75 -13.58
C SER A 85 -1.06 8.26 -14.62
N LEU A 86 0.12 7.62 -14.68
CA LEU A 86 1.18 8.01 -15.60
C LEU A 86 0.97 7.35 -16.97
N PRO A 87 1.03 8.13 -18.07
CA PRO A 87 0.81 7.58 -19.41
C PRO A 87 1.92 6.61 -19.78
N ARG A 88 1.53 5.41 -20.25
CA ARG A 88 2.45 4.48 -20.92
C ARG A 88 2.23 4.55 -22.41
N LYS A 89 3.31 4.79 -23.15
CA LYS A 89 3.27 4.73 -24.61
C LYS A 89 3.54 3.32 -25.15
N LYS A 90 4.31 2.49 -24.43
CA LYS A 90 4.74 1.15 -24.89
C LYS A 90 4.41 0.02 -23.89
N ARG A 91 3.89 -1.09 -24.42
CA ARG A 91 3.52 -2.31 -23.67
C ARG A 91 4.73 -3.17 -23.39
#